data_AF-A0A7C6ETI8-F1
#
_entry.id   AF-A0A7C6ETI8-F1
#
_cell.length_a   1.000
_cell.length_b   1.000
_cell.length_c   1.000
_cell.angle_alpha   90.00
_cell.angle_beta   90.00
_cell.angle_gamma   90.00
#
_symmetry.space_group_name_H-M   'P 1'
#
loop_
_entity.id
_entity.type
_entity.pdbx_description
1 polymer ?
#
loop_
_entity_poly.entity_id
_entity_poly.type
_entity_poly.pdbx_seq_one_letter_code
_entity_poly.pdbx_strand_id
1 'polypeptide(L)'
;MRAVRATADTFRFRERVYDWLATEDRCVQPNEAAPYSFLLVYPNEYAVGLSNLGFQTVYRLVNEEPGWACERSFLYPSPWGAQLRSVESLRRGSSFHVVGFSCSYELDYPTVVAQIASTGIPLRAAEREEGQPIFILGGAVTFFNPVPLAPFFDVVVLGEVEPVLHDLLDSIARRWGRTSRRTLLEALADLPGVWCPPLEPLPSRKIRLSWRGEEASPEYSCIISRGTHMDQAFLVEIGRGCGRRCRFCVASHVYYPFRLWQKEQILDTIDARNRKRYRVGLVGAAVSDYPELRELLGDLLERGLSFSLSSLRIDGLDADLVALLERGGVRSVTLAPETASTRLQRVIHKNLRLERMLEAADLLARSQVQRVKLYFLIGLPWETDEDVEQTAHFIVEFARRLSEGPSAKRLTASVNAFVPKPHTPFQWCGMAPREVLDHRKKILRRIVGGARNVELEFGSRAEEYLQAVFSLGGSELAGALESSVQEGIPLKIAVERAGVDARKLIHGEKPADAPFPWDFIAGGPSRTDLLRQLHLARSEAGERGGLPGGVPLHPSCGAGPATSQGSEEEQVKSSPARRAGESS
;
A
#
# COMPACT_ATOMS: atom_id res chain seq x y z
N MET A 1 31.93 -30.74 -14.41
CA MET A 1 30.47 -30.47 -14.61
C MET A 1 29.91 -29.39 -13.69
N ARG A 2 30.17 -29.36 -12.37
CA ARG A 2 29.64 -28.30 -11.46
C ARG A 2 30.17 -26.89 -11.77
N ALA A 3 31.47 -26.74 -12.05
CA ALA A 3 32.07 -25.45 -12.42
C ALA A 3 31.52 -24.89 -13.74
N VAL A 4 31.30 -25.76 -14.74
CA VAL A 4 30.73 -25.41 -16.05
C VAL A 4 29.24 -25.01 -15.94
N ARG A 5 28.47 -25.67 -15.06
CA ARG A 5 27.08 -25.26 -14.76
C ARG A 5 27.04 -23.91 -14.04
N ALA A 6 27.89 -23.69 -13.04
CA ALA A 6 27.94 -22.40 -12.33
C ALA A 6 28.32 -21.23 -13.24
N THR A 7 29.23 -21.43 -14.20
CA THR A 7 29.57 -20.41 -15.21
C THR A 7 28.43 -20.16 -16.19
N ALA A 8 27.74 -21.20 -16.66
CA ALA A 8 26.57 -21.07 -17.51
C ALA A 8 25.40 -20.36 -16.82
N ASP A 9 25.14 -20.65 -15.55
CA ASP A 9 24.09 -20.00 -14.76
C ASP A 9 24.42 -18.54 -14.47
N THR A 10 25.70 -18.21 -14.27
CA THR A 10 26.16 -16.81 -14.11
C THR A 10 26.02 -16.04 -15.43
N PHE A 11 26.34 -16.67 -16.56
CA PHE A 11 26.19 -16.04 -17.89
C PHE A 11 24.71 -15.71 -18.17
N ARG A 12 23.81 -16.68 -17.94
CA ARG A 12 22.36 -16.49 -18.10
C ARG A 12 21.78 -15.43 -17.15
N PHE A 13 22.34 -15.31 -15.94
CA PHE A 13 21.95 -14.25 -15.00
C PHE A 13 22.24 -12.87 -15.58
N ARG A 14 23.46 -12.71 -16.11
CA ARG A 14 23.91 -11.45 -16.73
C ARG A 14 23.05 -11.10 -17.93
N GLU A 15 22.78 -12.05 -18.82
CA GLU A 15 21.88 -11.83 -19.96
C GLU A 15 20.51 -11.32 -19.51
N ARG A 16 19.89 -11.98 -18.51
CA ARG A 16 18.58 -11.55 -18.00
C ARG A 16 18.59 -10.11 -17.47
N VAL A 17 19.62 -9.75 -16.72
CA VAL A 17 19.78 -8.39 -16.21
C VAL A 17 20.04 -7.40 -17.34
N TYR A 18 20.87 -7.76 -18.32
CA TYR A 18 21.11 -6.92 -19.50
C TYR A 18 19.85 -6.71 -20.32
N ASP A 19 18.98 -7.71 -20.45
CA ASP A 19 17.67 -7.56 -21.11
C ASP A 19 16.82 -6.47 -20.42
N TRP A 20 16.79 -6.46 -19.08
CA TRP A 20 16.10 -5.41 -18.32
C TRP A 20 16.72 -4.05 -18.60
N LEU A 21 18.02 -3.91 -18.35
CA LEU A 21 18.76 -2.66 -18.53
C LEU A 21 18.60 -2.09 -19.95
N ALA A 22 18.60 -2.95 -20.98
CA ALA A 22 18.47 -2.56 -22.39
C ALA A 22 17.08 -2.02 -22.77
N THR A 23 16.05 -2.28 -21.96
CA THR A 23 14.67 -1.81 -22.21
C THR A 23 14.26 -0.62 -21.35
N GLU A 24 15.10 -0.22 -20.40
CA GLU A 24 14.83 0.88 -19.48
C GLU A 24 15.17 2.24 -20.12
N ASP A 25 14.21 3.17 -20.04
CA ASP A 25 14.49 4.60 -20.12
C ASP A 25 14.60 5.15 -18.69
N ARG A 26 15.71 5.83 -18.39
CA ARG A 26 16.04 6.34 -17.05
C ARG A 26 16.28 7.83 -17.08
N CYS A 27 15.67 8.56 -16.16
CA CYS A 27 16.02 9.97 -15.94
C CYS A 27 17.11 10.17 -14.86
N VAL A 28 17.46 9.12 -14.11
CA VAL A 28 18.51 9.13 -13.08
C VAL A 28 19.42 7.91 -13.22
N GLN A 29 20.71 8.10 -12.98
CA GLN A 29 21.71 7.03 -12.97
C GLN A 29 22.57 7.11 -11.69
N PRO A 30 23.07 5.97 -11.19
CA PRO A 30 23.95 5.97 -10.02
C PRO A 30 25.27 6.68 -10.32
N ASN A 31 25.73 7.52 -9.40
CA ASN A 31 27.04 8.15 -9.50
C ASN A 31 28.13 7.16 -9.10
N GLU A 32 28.78 6.51 -10.07
CA GLU A 32 29.81 5.50 -9.79
C GLU A 32 31.01 6.01 -8.96
N ALA A 33 31.24 7.33 -8.93
CA ALA A 33 32.31 7.95 -8.14
C ALA A 33 31.89 8.29 -6.69
N ALA A 34 30.63 8.03 -6.30
CA ALA A 34 30.15 8.32 -4.97
C ALA A 34 30.88 7.48 -3.89
N PRO A 35 31.30 8.09 -2.77
CA PRO A 35 31.98 7.38 -1.70
C PRO A 35 31.08 6.39 -0.94
N TYR A 36 29.77 6.64 -0.90
CA TYR A 36 28.80 5.80 -0.20
C TYR A 36 27.86 5.12 -1.19
N SER A 37 27.48 3.87 -0.87
CA SER A 37 26.67 3.02 -1.74
C SER A 37 25.44 2.50 -1.01
N PHE A 38 24.30 2.59 -1.70
CA PHE A 38 23.00 2.15 -1.23
C PHE A 38 22.46 1.07 -2.18
N LEU A 39 21.99 -0.05 -1.65
CA LEU A 39 21.24 -1.04 -2.41
C LEU A 39 19.76 -0.97 -2.02
N LEU A 40 18.91 -0.50 -2.94
CA LEU A 40 17.47 -0.46 -2.76
C LEU A 40 16.83 -1.75 -3.29
N VAL A 41 16.19 -2.49 -2.40
CA VAL A 41 15.62 -3.81 -2.65
C VAL A 41 14.11 -3.72 -2.70
N TYR A 42 13.52 -4.20 -3.79
CA TYR A 42 12.10 -4.55 -3.81
C TYR A 42 12.00 -6.08 -3.70
N PRO A 43 11.44 -6.64 -2.61
CA PRO A 43 11.48 -8.07 -2.32
C PRO A 43 10.48 -8.90 -3.13
N ASN A 44 10.28 -8.54 -4.40
CA ASN A 44 9.39 -9.19 -5.35
C ASN A 44 9.96 -9.05 -6.77
N GLU A 45 9.26 -9.58 -7.77
CA GLU A 45 9.66 -9.54 -9.17
C GLU A 45 9.87 -8.11 -9.69
N TYR A 46 10.82 -7.98 -10.62
CA TYR A 46 11.18 -6.73 -11.27
C TYR A 46 9.97 -5.96 -11.83
N ALA A 47 9.04 -6.66 -12.49
CA ALA A 47 7.84 -6.05 -13.06
C ALA A 47 6.93 -5.38 -12.03
N VAL A 48 6.84 -5.96 -10.82
CA VAL A 48 6.08 -5.43 -9.69
C VAL A 48 6.82 -4.23 -9.09
N GLY A 49 8.11 -4.38 -8.82
CA GLY A 49 8.92 -3.34 -8.19
C GLY A 49 9.03 -2.06 -9.03
N LEU A 50 9.19 -2.19 -10.35
CA LEU A 50 9.17 -1.02 -11.23
C LEU A 50 7.78 -0.41 -11.42
N SER A 51 6.71 -1.12 -11.13
CA SER A 51 5.36 -0.53 -11.12
C SER A 51 5.04 0.17 -9.79
N ASN A 52 5.97 0.19 -8.83
CA ASN A 52 5.80 0.82 -7.52
C ASN A 52 6.43 2.21 -7.50
N LEU A 53 5.58 3.25 -7.43
CA LEU A 53 6.04 4.63 -7.42
C LEU A 53 6.89 4.98 -6.19
N GLY A 54 6.54 4.45 -5.01
CA GLY A 54 7.32 4.68 -3.78
C GLY A 54 8.74 4.12 -3.89
N PHE A 55 8.92 2.94 -4.48
CA PHE A 55 10.24 2.39 -4.76
C PHE A 55 11.06 3.27 -5.72
N GLN A 56 10.44 3.75 -6.80
CA GLN A 56 11.09 4.64 -7.75
C GLN A 56 11.46 6.01 -7.15
N THR A 57 10.60 6.54 -6.28
CA THR A 57 10.86 7.77 -5.51
C THR A 57 12.11 7.62 -4.66
N VAL A 58 12.23 6.57 -3.85
CA VAL A 58 13.42 6.35 -3.01
C VAL A 58 14.66 6.17 -3.87
N TYR A 59 14.58 5.40 -4.97
CA TYR A 59 15.71 5.23 -5.89
C TYR A 59 16.22 6.58 -6.44
N ARG A 60 15.30 7.45 -6.85
CA ARG A 60 15.65 8.79 -7.34
C ARG A 60 16.25 9.64 -6.22
N LEU A 61 15.57 9.76 -5.08
CA LEU A 61 15.99 10.63 -4.00
C LEU A 61 17.38 10.28 -3.46
N VAL A 62 17.71 8.98 -3.32
CA VAL A 62 19.05 8.58 -2.87
C VAL A 62 20.13 8.91 -3.92
N ASN A 63 19.80 8.85 -5.21
CA ASN A 63 20.74 9.24 -6.27
C ASN A 63 20.84 10.77 -6.46
N GLU A 64 19.86 11.54 -5.95
CA GLU A 64 19.92 12.99 -5.86
C GLU A 64 20.69 13.46 -4.61
N GLU A 65 20.88 12.58 -3.62
CA GLU A 65 21.63 12.88 -2.40
C GLU A 65 23.15 12.96 -2.67
N PRO A 66 23.82 14.09 -2.31
CA PRO A 66 25.25 14.23 -2.50
C PRO A 66 26.08 13.14 -1.83
N GLY A 67 26.99 12.53 -2.60
CA GLY A 67 27.93 11.53 -2.10
C GLY A 67 27.38 10.11 -2.01
N TRP A 68 26.17 9.85 -2.51
CA TRP A 68 25.55 8.53 -2.55
C TRP A 68 25.35 8.01 -3.97
N ALA A 69 25.46 6.70 -4.12
CA ALA A 69 25.05 5.96 -5.33
C ALA A 69 24.07 4.86 -4.94
N CYS A 70 22.88 4.89 -5.52
CA CYS A 70 21.84 3.91 -5.27
C CYS A 70 21.70 2.95 -6.46
N GLU A 71 21.82 1.65 -6.18
CA GLU A 71 21.56 0.57 -7.12
C GLU A 71 20.34 -0.24 -6.67
N ARG A 72 19.75 -1.04 -7.56
CA ARG A 72 18.49 -1.76 -7.31
C ARG A 72 18.70 -3.25 -7.18
N SER A 73 17.84 -3.93 -6.44
CA SER A 73 17.74 -5.40 -6.39
C SER A 73 16.28 -5.86 -6.33
N PHE A 74 16.02 -7.04 -6.89
CA PHE A 74 14.69 -7.65 -6.98
C PHE A 74 14.75 -9.14 -6.63
N LEU A 75 13.61 -9.80 -6.57
CA LEU A 75 13.56 -11.27 -6.62
C LEU A 75 13.87 -11.73 -8.05
N TYR A 76 14.91 -12.54 -8.21
CA TYR A 76 15.30 -13.07 -9.51
C TYR A 76 14.57 -14.37 -9.83
N PRO A 77 14.27 -14.66 -11.10
CA PRO A 77 13.67 -15.92 -11.48
C PRO A 77 14.59 -17.10 -11.16
N SER A 78 14.01 -18.29 -11.05
CA SER A 78 14.76 -19.54 -10.89
C SER A 78 15.78 -19.69 -12.03
N PRO A 79 17.04 -20.13 -11.75
CA PRO A 79 17.51 -20.69 -10.48
C PRO A 79 18.14 -19.67 -9.51
N TRP A 80 18.15 -18.36 -9.82
CA TRP A 80 18.88 -17.36 -9.03
C TRP A 80 18.14 -16.96 -7.76
N GLY A 81 16.80 -16.93 -7.80
CA GLY A 81 15.95 -16.79 -6.63
C GLY A 81 16.27 -15.56 -5.78
N ALA A 82 16.41 -15.78 -4.47
CA ALA A 82 16.60 -14.73 -3.47
C ALA A 82 18.04 -14.19 -3.37
N GLN A 83 18.90 -14.37 -4.38
CA GLN A 83 20.25 -13.79 -4.34
C GLN A 83 20.18 -12.26 -4.26
N LEU A 84 20.73 -11.68 -3.18
CA LEU A 84 20.79 -10.24 -3.02
C LEU A 84 21.99 -9.65 -3.78
N ARG A 85 21.75 -9.30 -5.03
CA ARG A 85 22.71 -8.66 -5.95
C ARG A 85 22.09 -7.45 -6.62
N SER A 86 22.90 -6.44 -6.91
CA SER A 86 22.43 -5.29 -7.65
C SER A 86 22.21 -5.59 -9.13
N VAL A 87 21.32 -4.83 -9.76
CA VAL A 87 21.01 -4.91 -11.19
C VAL A 87 22.07 -4.16 -12.01
N GLU A 88 22.51 -2.99 -11.55
CA GLU A 88 23.40 -2.10 -12.30
C GLU A 88 24.83 -2.64 -12.40
N SER A 89 25.42 -3.06 -11.27
CA SER A 89 26.82 -3.51 -11.24
C SER A 89 27.01 -4.99 -10.88
N LEU A 90 25.92 -5.73 -10.62
CA LEU A 90 25.94 -7.14 -10.19
C LEU A 90 26.71 -7.39 -8.89
N ARG A 91 26.96 -6.33 -8.11
CA ARG A 91 27.63 -6.38 -6.82
C ARG A 91 26.76 -7.12 -5.80
N ARG A 92 27.41 -7.79 -4.84
CA ARG A 92 26.70 -8.48 -3.75
C ARG A 92 26.16 -7.45 -2.76
N GLY A 93 24.99 -7.70 -2.18
CA GLY A 93 24.40 -6.82 -1.16
C GLY A 93 25.32 -6.57 0.03
N SER A 94 26.18 -7.53 0.39
CA SER A 94 27.17 -7.38 1.46
C SER A 94 28.30 -6.39 1.18
N SER A 95 28.42 -5.87 -0.04
CA SER A 95 29.44 -4.86 -0.41
C SER A 95 28.93 -3.42 -0.38
N PHE A 96 27.67 -3.20 0.01
CA PHE A 96 27.08 -1.87 0.12
C PHE A 96 27.22 -1.31 1.53
N HIS A 97 27.18 0.02 1.67
CA HIS A 97 27.15 0.67 2.98
C HIS A 97 25.76 0.55 3.62
N VAL A 98 24.72 0.64 2.78
CA VAL A 98 23.32 0.55 3.20
C VAL A 98 22.57 -0.41 2.27
N VAL A 99 21.71 -1.23 2.86
CA VAL A 99 20.74 -2.08 2.15
C VAL A 99 19.34 -1.69 2.61
N GLY A 100 18.60 -0.96 1.77
CA GLY A 100 17.23 -0.53 2.07
C GLY A 100 16.20 -1.45 1.42
N PHE A 101 15.25 -1.98 2.18
CA PHE A 101 14.13 -2.76 1.66
C PHE A 101 12.88 -1.89 1.59
N SER A 102 12.28 -1.77 0.40
CA SER A 102 10.96 -1.19 0.21
C SER A 102 9.92 -2.32 0.18
N CYS A 103 9.40 -2.70 1.35
CA CYS A 103 8.46 -3.80 1.49
C CYS A 103 7.02 -3.27 1.46
N SER A 104 6.24 -3.70 0.47
CA SER A 104 4.86 -3.20 0.28
C SER A 104 3.80 -4.16 0.81
N TYR A 105 4.06 -5.46 0.82
CA TYR A 105 3.08 -6.49 1.15
C TYR A 105 3.61 -7.49 2.17
N GLU A 106 2.72 -7.98 3.04
CA GLU A 106 3.12 -8.93 4.08
C GLU A 106 3.57 -10.28 3.52
N LEU A 107 3.09 -10.65 2.33
CA LEU A 107 3.48 -11.89 1.65
C LEU A 107 4.92 -11.87 1.15
N ASP A 108 5.58 -10.70 1.10
CA ASP A 108 6.98 -10.58 0.68
C ASP A 108 7.96 -10.85 1.84
N TYR A 109 7.48 -10.97 3.10
CA TYR A 109 8.33 -11.16 4.28
C TYR A 109 9.28 -12.37 4.18
N PRO A 110 8.86 -13.54 3.68
CA PRO A 110 9.76 -14.68 3.52
C PRO A 110 10.87 -14.38 2.50
N THR A 111 10.54 -13.66 1.43
CA THR A 111 11.51 -13.23 0.41
C THR A 111 12.52 -12.24 0.99
N VAL A 112 12.08 -11.28 1.81
CA VAL A 112 12.97 -10.37 2.54
C VAL A 112 14.00 -11.17 3.34
N VAL A 113 13.54 -12.10 4.19
CA VAL A 113 14.44 -12.88 5.05
C VAL A 113 15.37 -13.78 4.22
N ALA A 114 14.87 -14.40 3.15
CA ALA A 114 15.70 -15.18 2.23
C ALA A 114 16.77 -14.34 1.53
N GLN A 115 16.46 -13.10 1.14
CA GLN A 115 17.42 -12.18 0.54
C GLN A 115 18.50 -11.75 1.53
N ILE A 116 18.15 -11.44 2.77
CA ILE A 116 19.12 -11.15 3.83
C ILE A 116 20.03 -12.36 4.05
N ALA A 117 19.45 -13.57 4.22
CA ALA A 117 20.21 -14.81 4.41
C ALA A 117 21.23 -15.06 3.27
N SER A 118 20.88 -14.73 2.03
CA SER A 118 21.75 -14.92 0.86
C SER A 118 23.04 -14.10 0.88
N THR A 119 23.13 -13.07 1.72
CA THR A 119 24.29 -12.18 1.81
C THR A 119 25.45 -12.77 2.61
N GLY A 120 25.17 -13.75 3.49
CA GLY A 120 26.10 -14.24 4.50
C GLY A 120 26.27 -13.33 5.72
N ILE A 121 25.51 -12.23 5.81
CA ILE A 121 25.43 -11.37 7.00
C ILE A 121 24.46 -12.02 8.00
N PRO A 122 24.69 -11.90 9.32
CA PRO A 122 23.74 -12.36 10.33
C PRO A 122 22.31 -11.85 10.05
N LEU A 123 21.33 -12.78 10.13
CA LEU A 123 19.92 -12.47 9.90
C LEU A 123 19.42 -11.47 10.93
N ARG A 124 19.69 -11.72 12.21
CA ARG A 124 19.29 -10.84 13.31
C ARG A 124 20.18 -9.60 13.33
N ALA A 125 19.57 -8.43 13.32
CA ALA A 125 20.29 -7.17 13.32
C ALA A 125 21.17 -6.99 14.56
N ALA A 126 20.75 -7.55 15.70
CA ALA A 126 21.50 -7.51 16.95
C ALA A 126 22.82 -8.31 16.91
N GLU A 127 22.99 -9.21 15.94
CA GLU A 127 24.20 -10.04 15.76
C GLU A 127 25.19 -9.46 14.75
N ARG A 128 24.86 -8.30 14.14
CA ARG A 128 25.70 -7.68 13.12
C ARG A 128 26.85 -6.91 13.73
N GLU A 129 28.00 -7.01 13.08
CA GLU A 129 29.26 -6.42 13.53
C GLU A 129 29.53 -5.06 12.87
N GLU A 130 30.60 -4.39 13.32
CA GLU A 130 31.10 -3.16 12.71
C GLU A 130 31.49 -3.36 11.24
N GLY A 131 31.28 -2.33 10.42
CA GLY A 131 31.61 -2.37 8.98
C GLY A 131 30.69 -3.21 8.10
N GLN A 132 29.77 -3.99 8.69
CA GLN A 132 28.69 -4.64 7.95
C GLN A 132 27.60 -3.62 7.57
N PRO A 133 26.93 -3.78 6.41
CA PRO A 133 25.92 -2.83 5.94
C PRO A 133 24.84 -2.51 6.98
N ILE A 134 24.31 -1.28 6.96
CA ILE A 134 23.09 -0.94 7.70
C ILE A 134 21.88 -1.42 6.89
N PHE A 135 21.03 -2.26 7.47
CA PHE A 135 19.79 -2.69 6.82
C PHE A 135 18.64 -1.82 7.29
N ILE A 136 17.93 -1.22 6.32
CA ILE A 136 16.83 -0.30 6.56
C ILE A 136 15.54 -0.89 6.02
N LEU A 137 14.49 -0.95 6.84
CA LEU A 137 13.13 -1.32 6.40
C LEU A 137 12.30 -0.06 6.16
N GLY A 138 11.70 0.02 4.98
CA GLY A 138 10.66 0.99 4.62
C GLY A 138 9.56 0.34 3.79
N GLY A 139 8.77 1.18 3.12
CA GLY A 139 7.63 0.74 2.31
C GLY A 139 6.32 0.68 3.10
N ALA A 140 5.22 0.32 2.43
CA ALA A 140 3.88 0.43 2.99
C ALA A 140 3.69 -0.33 4.32
N VAL A 141 4.42 -1.43 4.54
CA VAL A 141 4.28 -2.25 5.74
C VAL A 141 4.72 -1.53 7.03
N THR A 142 5.61 -0.55 6.93
CA THR A 142 6.09 0.22 8.08
C THR A 142 5.08 1.26 8.58
N PHE A 143 4.06 1.57 7.79
CA PHE A 143 2.95 2.43 8.21
C PHE A 143 2.00 1.75 9.19
N PHE A 144 1.97 0.41 9.19
CA PHE A 144 0.95 -0.33 9.95
C PHE A 144 1.54 -1.35 10.94
N ASN A 145 2.29 -2.36 10.49
CA ASN A 145 2.88 -3.35 11.39
C ASN A 145 4.23 -3.88 10.87
N PRO A 146 5.34 -3.19 11.19
CA PRO A 146 6.69 -3.64 10.87
C PRO A 146 7.25 -4.69 11.86
N VAL A 147 6.56 -4.96 12.99
CA VAL A 147 7.11 -5.75 14.10
C VAL A 147 7.56 -7.16 13.69
N PRO A 148 6.84 -7.92 12.84
CA PRO A 148 7.29 -9.24 12.41
C PRO A 148 8.64 -9.25 11.69
N LEU A 149 8.99 -8.15 11.00
CA LEU A 149 10.26 -8.01 10.27
C LEU A 149 11.33 -7.28 11.08
N ALA A 150 10.96 -6.44 12.03
CA ALA A 150 11.88 -5.55 12.76
C ALA A 150 13.16 -6.24 13.28
N PRO A 151 13.14 -7.48 13.81
CA PRO A 151 14.36 -8.14 14.28
C PRO A 151 15.45 -8.38 13.22
N PHE A 152 15.11 -8.28 11.93
CA PHE A 152 16.05 -8.43 10.82
C PHE A 152 16.64 -7.10 10.32
N PHE A 153 16.24 -5.97 10.90
CA PHE A 153 16.62 -4.64 10.42
C PHE A 153 17.29 -3.82 11.51
N ASP A 154 18.32 -3.08 11.11
CA ASP A 154 19.02 -2.15 12.02
C ASP A 154 18.18 -0.90 12.25
N VAL A 155 17.47 -0.48 11.21
CA VAL A 155 16.65 0.73 11.17
C VAL A 155 15.32 0.41 10.50
N VAL A 156 14.23 0.90 11.07
CA VAL A 156 12.88 0.90 10.48
C VAL A 156 12.44 2.34 10.36
N VAL A 157 12.13 2.77 9.13
CA VAL A 157 11.57 4.10 8.86
C VAL A 157 10.04 3.98 8.85
N LEU A 158 9.41 4.58 9.86
CA LEU A 158 7.96 4.62 10.03
C LEU A 158 7.39 5.83 9.29
N GLY A 159 6.57 5.57 8.27
CA GLY A 159 5.92 6.61 7.49
C GLY A 159 6.69 6.95 6.21
N GLU A 160 6.60 8.21 5.81
CA GLU A 160 7.22 8.72 4.59
C GLU A 160 8.70 9.00 4.82
N VAL A 161 9.55 8.55 3.90
CA VAL A 161 11.01 8.66 4.05
C VAL A 161 11.53 10.01 3.55
N GLU A 162 10.82 10.64 2.63
CA GLU A 162 11.20 11.89 1.98
C GLU A 162 11.61 13.01 2.97
N PRO A 163 10.95 13.20 4.12
CA PRO A 163 11.33 14.25 5.08
C PRO A 163 12.58 13.92 5.91
N VAL A 164 12.97 12.65 5.99
CA VAL A 164 14.07 12.18 6.88
C VAL A 164 15.26 11.61 6.10
N LEU A 165 15.13 11.41 4.79
CA LEU A 165 16.13 10.74 3.98
C LEU A 165 17.51 11.42 4.03
N HIS A 166 17.54 12.75 3.88
CA HIS A 166 18.78 13.51 3.93
C HIS A 166 19.50 13.32 5.27
N ASP A 167 18.81 13.60 6.38
CA ASP A 167 19.38 13.49 7.73
C ASP A 167 19.81 12.05 8.05
N LEU A 168 19.05 11.06 7.59
CA LEU A 168 19.37 9.65 7.72
C LEU A 168 20.68 9.31 7.01
N LEU A 169 20.83 9.71 5.75
CA LEU A 169 22.00 9.40 4.93
C LEU A 169 23.22 10.22 5.34
N ASP A 170 23.09 11.51 5.65
CA ASP A 170 24.17 12.34 6.18
C ASP A 170 24.67 11.81 7.53
N SER A 171 23.76 11.42 8.43
CA SER A 171 24.13 10.85 9.74
C SER A 171 24.93 9.55 9.60
N ILE A 172 24.54 8.67 8.66
CA ILE A 172 25.31 7.45 8.32
C ILE A 172 26.68 7.83 7.74
N ALA A 173 26.72 8.71 6.73
CA ALA A 173 27.96 9.08 6.04
C ALA A 173 29.02 9.67 7.01
N ARG A 174 28.60 10.54 7.93
CA ARG A 174 29.51 11.15 8.93
C ARG A 174 30.09 10.13 9.91
N ARG A 175 29.34 9.08 10.24
CA ARG A 175 29.69 8.12 11.30
C ARG A 175 30.27 6.81 10.79
N TRP A 176 30.00 6.45 9.54
CA TRP A 176 30.46 5.20 8.94
C TRP A 176 31.98 5.04 9.03
N GLY A 177 32.44 3.97 9.68
CA GLY A 177 33.85 3.69 9.93
C GLY A 177 34.55 4.63 10.91
N ARG A 178 33.82 5.56 11.55
CA ARG A 178 34.36 6.55 12.50
C ARG A 178 33.83 6.38 13.92
N THR A 179 32.63 5.84 14.09
CA THR A 179 32.03 5.54 15.39
C THR A 179 31.66 4.07 15.49
N SER A 180 31.30 3.60 16.69
CA SER A 180 30.65 2.30 16.82
C SER A 180 29.28 2.29 16.12
N ARG A 181 28.84 1.11 15.67
CA ARG A 181 27.51 0.83 15.14
C ARG A 181 26.44 1.25 16.14
N ARG A 182 26.64 0.96 17.43
CA ARG A 182 25.71 1.38 18.48
C ARG A 182 25.52 2.89 18.50
N THR A 183 26.61 3.67 18.52
CA THR A 183 26.57 5.14 18.49
C THR A 183 25.93 5.68 17.22
N LEU A 184 26.17 5.02 16.08
CA LEU A 184 25.50 5.34 14.82
C LEU A 184 23.99 5.12 14.95
N LEU A 185 23.54 3.96 15.42
CA LEU A 185 22.12 3.65 15.59
C LEU A 185 21.43 4.56 16.60
N GLU A 186 22.12 4.95 17.68
CA GLU A 186 21.60 5.90 18.67
C GLU A 186 21.32 7.26 18.01
N ALA A 187 22.26 7.76 17.18
CA ALA A 187 22.06 8.99 16.43
C ALA A 187 20.95 8.89 15.37
N LEU A 188 20.71 7.71 14.78
CA LEU A 188 19.58 7.51 13.86
C LEU A 188 18.24 7.43 14.61
N ALA A 189 18.21 6.85 15.81
CA ALA A 189 17.00 6.73 16.63
C ALA A 189 16.47 8.09 17.15
N ASP A 190 17.31 9.12 17.13
CA ASP A 190 16.92 10.50 17.43
C ASP A 190 16.16 11.17 16.27
N LEU A 191 16.23 10.61 15.05
CA LEU A 191 15.55 11.17 13.89
C LEU A 191 14.03 10.91 13.95
N PRO A 192 13.20 11.85 13.45
CA PRO A 192 11.75 11.68 13.41
C PRO A 192 11.33 10.45 12.61
N GLY A 193 10.40 9.65 13.16
CA GLY A 193 9.87 8.47 12.49
C GLY A 193 10.86 7.30 12.37
N VAL A 194 12.06 7.38 12.97
CA VAL A 194 13.06 6.32 12.92
C VAL A 194 12.99 5.46 14.18
N TRP A 195 12.99 4.14 13.97
CA TRP A 195 13.07 3.14 15.03
C TRP A 195 14.27 2.22 14.77
N CYS A 196 15.11 1.98 15.80
CA CYS A 196 16.26 1.07 15.71
C CYS A 196 16.03 -0.17 16.60
N PRO A 197 15.53 -1.30 16.04
CA PRO A 197 15.22 -2.51 16.80
C PRO A 197 16.37 -3.09 17.67
N PRO A 198 17.65 -3.03 17.26
CA PRO A 198 18.75 -3.50 18.10
C PRO A 198 18.94 -2.72 19.41
N LEU A 199 18.49 -1.46 19.47
CA LEU A 199 18.55 -0.64 20.68
C LEU A 199 17.32 -0.86 21.56
N GLU A 200 16.16 -0.99 20.94
CA GLU A 200 14.87 -1.14 21.61
C GLU A 200 13.98 -2.07 20.77
N PRO A 201 13.90 -3.37 21.11
CA PRO A 201 13.16 -4.37 20.31
C PRO A 201 11.66 -4.10 20.14
N LEU A 202 11.06 -3.34 21.06
CA LEU A 202 9.71 -2.78 20.96
C LEU A 202 9.70 -1.41 21.64
N PRO A 203 9.31 -0.33 20.95
CA PRO A 203 9.35 1.01 21.53
C PRO A 203 8.44 1.18 22.73
N SER A 204 9.01 1.67 23.83
CA SER A 204 8.30 2.07 25.06
C SER A 204 7.54 3.38 24.89
N ARG A 205 7.97 4.23 23.95
CA ARG A 205 7.33 5.50 23.59
C ARG A 205 6.62 5.43 22.25
N LYS A 206 5.65 6.33 22.07
CA LYS A 206 5.01 6.53 20.77
C LYS A 206 5.98 7.16 19.79
N ILE A 207 6.14 6.57 18.61
CA ILE A 207 6.92 7.12 17.50
C ILE A 207 5.94 7.66 16.47
N ARG A 208 6.01 8.96 16.20
CA ARG A 208 5.16 9.62 15.22
C ARG A 208 5.67 9.32 13.81
N LEU A 209 4.76 8.89 12.93
CA LEU A 209 5.02 8.75 11.50
C LEU A 209 5.56 10.05 10.93
N SER A 210 6.58 9.94 10.08
CA SER A 210 7.09 11.05 9.28
C SER A 210 6.12 11.34 8.11
N TRP A 211 5.89 12.63 7.84
CA TRP A 211 4.98 13.11 6.79
C TRP A 211 5.63 14.23 5.99
N ARG A 212 5.48 14.17 4.68
CA ARG A 212 5.90 15.21 3.75
C ARG A 212 4.95 16.41 3.82
N GLY A 213 5.54 17.60 3.84
CA GLY A 213 4.81 18.87 3.86
C GLY A 213 4.20 19.25 2.51
N GLU A 214 3.42 20.33 2.51
CA GLU A 214 2.60 20.79 1.36
C GLU A 214 3.42 21.50 0.25
N GLU A 215 4.62 22.00 0.56
CA GLU A 215 5.49 22.74 -0.38
C GLU A 215 6.16 21.87 -1.45
N ALA A 216 5.86 20.57 -1.45
CA ALA A 216 6.52 19.60 -2.31
C ALA A 216 5.91 19.53 -3.73
N SER A 217 6.52 18.72 -4.60
CA SER A 217 5.98 18.36 -5.91
C SER A 217 5.54 16.90 -5.93
N PRO A 218 4.61 16.54 -6.85
CA PRO A 218 4.18 15.16 -7.05
C PRO A 218 5.35 14.21 -7.28
N GLU A 219 5.24 13.01 -6.70
CA GLU A 219 6.16 11.92 -7.03
C GLU A 219 5.90 11.38 -8.43
N TYR A 220 6.97 10.98 -9.11
CA TYR A 220 6.92 10.48 -10.48
C TYR A 220 7.92 9.36 -10.73
N SER A 221 7.63 8.51 -11.72
CA SER A 221 8.52 7.43 -12.15
C SER A 221 9.80 7.99 -12.77
N CYS A 222 10.96 7.53 -12.29
CA CYS A 222 12.27 7.84 -12.83
C CYS A 222 12.81 6.77 -13.80
N ILE A 223 12.15 5.61 -13.85
CA ILE A 223 12.48 4.49 -14.73
C ILE A 223 11.20 4.00 -15.41
N ILE A 224 11.24 3.94 -16.74
CA ILE A 224 10.16 3.42 -17.57
C ILE A 224 10.71 2.24 -18.35
N SER A 225 10.07 1.08 -18.21
CA SER A 225 10.55 -0.17 -18.81
C SER A 225 9.43 -0.92 -19.52
N ARG A 226 9.81 -1.90 -20.34
CA ARG A 226 8.87 -2.85 -20.97
C ARG A 226 8.66 -4.06 -20.06
N GLY A 227 7.50 -4.68 -20.19
CA GLY A 227 7.17 -5.92 -19.47
C GLY A 227 6.89 -5.73 -17.98
N THR A 228 6.53 -4.52 -17.57
CA THR A 228 6.04 -4.23 -16.21
C THR A 228 4.51 -4.34 -16.16
N HIS A 229 3.91 -4.37 -14.96
CA HIS A 229 2.44 -4.38 -14.83
C HIS A 229 1.78 -3.11 -15.37
N MET A 230 2.48 -1.97 -15.25
CA MET A 230 2.11 -0.70 -15.88
C MET A 230 3.03 -0.44 -17.07
N ASP A 231 2.97 -1.35 -18.05
CA ASP A 231 3.89 -1.38 -19.20
C ASP A 231 4.00 -0.02 -19.90
N GLN A 232 5.25 0.43 -20.06
CA GLN A 232 5.61 1.70 -20.71
C GLN A 232 4.79 2.92 -20.25
N ALA A 233 4.46 2.98 -18.95
CA ALA A 233 3.73 4.10 -18.36
C ALA A 233 4.65 5.02 -17.54
N PHE A 234 4.48 6.33 -17.73
CA PHE A 234 4.99 7.34 -16.81
C PHE A 234 4.01 7.46 -15.65
N LEU A 235 4.43 7.06 -14.45
CA LEU A 235 3.59 7.11 -13.25
C LEU A 235 3.73 8.48 -12.58
N VAL A 236 2.63 9.07 -12.16
CA VAL A 236 2.60 10.31 -11.38
C VAL A 236 1.59 10.21 -10.26
N GLU A 237 1.99 10.66 -9.07
CA GLU A 237 1.13 10.71 -7.89
C GLU A 237 0.11 11.84 -8.02
N ILE A 238 -1.15 11.57 -7.72
CA ILE A 238 -2.20 12.60 -7.64
C ILE A 238 -2.65 12.89 -6.20
N GLY A 239 -2.31 11.99 -5.27
CA GLY A 239 -2.59 12.16 -3.85
C GLY A 239 -2.23 10.95 -3.01
N ARG A 240 -2.12 11.15 -1.70
CA ARG A 240 -1.75 10.14 -0.69
C ARG A 240 -2.87 9.93 0.31
N GLY A 241 -3.18 8.66 0.55
CA GLY A 241 -4.28 8.25 1.43
C GLY A 241 -5.66 8.35 0.77
N CYS A 242 -6.71 8.17 1.59
CA CYS A 242 -8.10 8.16 1.14
C CYS A 242 -9.02 8.74 2.23
N GLY A 243 -9.84 9.73 1.87
CA GLY A 243 -10.77 10.40 2.80
C GLY A 243 -12.03 9.61 3.16
N ARG A 244 -12.31 8.46 2.52
CA ARG A 244 -13.57 7.71 2.66
C ARG A 244 -13.71 6.91 3.96
N ARG A 245 -12.60 6.61 4.66
CA ARG A 245 -12.56 5.95 5.98
C ARG A 245 -13.35 4.64 6.07
N CYS A 246 -13.31 3.79 5.03
CA CYS A 246 -13.93 2.46 5.08
C CYS A 246 -13.31 1.63 6.23
N ARG A 247 -14.13 1.02 7.10
CA ARG A 247 -13.73 0.46 8.40
C ARG A 247 -12.76 -0.73 8.35
N PHE A 248 -12.56 -1.31 7.17
CA PHE A 248 -11.62 -2.40 6.92
C PHE A 248 -10.32 -1.94 6.23
N CYS A 249 -10.31 -0.73 5.65
CA CYS A 249 -9.27 -0.31 4.72
C CYS A 249 -8.09 0.32 5.46
N VAL A 250 -6.94 -0.34 5.46
CA VAL A 250 -5.72 0.19 6.08
C VAL A 250 -5.29 1.52 5.47
N ALA A 251 -5.37 1.66 4.13
CA ALA A 251 -4.92 2.84 3.40
C ALA A 251 -5.64 4.13 3.80
N SER A 252 -6.92 4.07 4.20
CA SER A 252 -7.66 5.27 4.65
C SER A 252 -7.32 5.69 6.08
N HIS A 253 -6.60 4.86 6.84
CA HIS A 253 -6.27 5.13 8.25
C HIS A 253 -4.78 5.41 8.44
N VAL A 254 -3.90 4.65 7.78
CA VAL A 254 -2.45 4.76 8.00
C VAL A 254 -1.76 5.79 7.12
N TYR A 255 -2.41 6.24 6.04
CA TYR A 255 -1.95 7.36 5.21
C TYR A 255 -2.70 8.66 5.54
N TYR A 256 -3.21 8.80 6.76
CA TYR A 256 -3.88 10.02 7.21
C TYR A 256 -2.86 11.09 7.64
N PRO A 257 -3.01 12.38 7.28
CA PRO A 257 -4.14 12.98 6.58
C PRO A 257 -4.14 12.69 5.07
N PHE A 258 -5.33 12.63 4.46
CA PHE A 258 -5.48 12.55 3.01
C PHE A 258 -4.98 13.85 2.38
N ARG A 259 -4.04 13.74 1.43
CA ARG A 259 -3.41 14.86 0.74
C ARG A 259 -3.57 14.71 -0.77
N LEU A 260 -3.84 15.81 -1.45
CA LEU A 260 -3.99 15.87 -2.91
C LEU A 260 -3.00 16.85 -3.50
N TRP A 261 -2.52 16.55 -4.70
CA TRP A 261 -1.74 17.49 -5.49
C TRP A 261 -2.66 18.38 -6.31
N GLN A 262 -2.29 19.65 -6.47
CA GLN A 262 -3.01 20.55 -7.37
C GLN A 262 -2.87 20.05 -8.81
N LYS A 263 -3.92 20.23 -9.61
CA LYS A 263 -3.97 19.74 -11.01
C LYS A 263 -2.78 20.29 -11.81
N GLU A 264 -2.47 21.56 -11.63
CA GLU A 264 -1.39 22.27 -12.30
C GLU A 264 -0.03 21.67 -11.95
N GLN A 265 0.22 21.33 -10.68
CA GLN A 265 1.46 20.67 -10.25
C GLN A 265 1.65 19.30 -10.92
N ILE A 266 0.55 18.55 -11.09
CA ILE A 266 0.56 17.25 -11.79
C ILE A 266 0.89 17.46 -13.27
N LEU A 267 0.21 18.39 -13.93
CA LEU A 267 0.43 18.70 -15.35
C LEU A 267 1.84 19.21 -15.62
N ASP A 268 2.34 20.14 -14.80
CA ASP A 268 3.71 20.66 -14.87
C ASP A 268 4.75 19.54 -14.72
N THR A 269 4.51 18.61 -13.80
CA THR A 269 5.37 17.43 -13.61
C THR A 269 5.36 16.55 -14.85
N ILE A 270 4.20 16.29 -15.44
CA ILE A 270 4.06 15.49 -16.67
C ILE A 270 4.77 16.18 -17.84
N ASP A 271 4.52 17.47 -18.05
CA ASP A 271 5.08 18.22 -19.17
C ASP A 271 6.62 18.31 -19.06
N ALA A 272 7.16 18.52 -17.85
CA ALA A 272 8.60 18.57 -17.61
C ALA A 272 9.30 17.19 -17.75
N ARG A 273 8.64 16.10 -17.34
CA ARG A 273 9.31 14.79 -17.16
C ARG A 273 8.91 13.72 -18.16
N ASN A 274 7.62 13.65 -18.56
CA ASN A 274 7.15 12.66 -19.54
C ASN A 274 7.49 13.07 -20.98
N ARG A 275 7.65 14.37 -21.26
CA ARG A 275 7.99 14.92 -22.59
C ARG A 275 7.13 14.35 -23.74
N LYS A 276 5.85 14.11 -23.44
CA LYS A 276 4.83 13.51 -24.32
C LYS A 276 5.21 12.15 -24.93
N ARG A 277 6.02 11.36 -24.25
CA ARG A 277 6.54 10.09 -24.77
C ARG A 277 5.73 8.88 -24.33
N TYR A 278 5.25 8.87 -23.09
CA TYR A 278 4.64 7.69 -22.49
C TYR A 278 3.19 7.92 -22.07
N ARG A 279 2.44 6.82 -21.97
CA ARG A 279 1.11 6.80 -21.36
C ARG A 279 1.23 7.23 -19.89
N VAL A 280 0.31 8.05 -19.40
CA VAL A 280 0.33 8.54 -18.01
C VAL A 280 -0.46 7.60 -17.10
N GLY A 281 0.20 7.05 -16.08
CA GLY A 281 -0.46 6.30 -15.00
C GLY A 281 -0.71 7.21 -13.81
N LEU A 282 -1.97 7.51 -13.51
CA LEU A 282 -2.33 8.28 -12.31
C LEU A 282 -2.36 7.36 -11.08
N VAL A 283 -1.53 7.68 -10.08
CA VAL A 283 -1.34 6.87 -8.88
C VAL A 283 -1.96 7.56 -7.67
N GLY A 284 -2.88 6.87 -7.00
CA GLY A 284 -3.49 7.30 -5.75
C GLY A 284 -4.41 6.22 -5.16
N ALA A 285 -4.66 6.25 -3.86
CA ALA A 285 -5.53 5.27 -3.21
C ALA A 285 -7.03 5.50 -3.49
N ALA A 286 -7.39 6.69 -3.97
CA ALA A 286 -8.77 7.10 -4.26
C ALA A 286 -8.85 7.95 -5.53
N VAL A 287 -8.37 7.42 -6.66
CA VAL A 287 -8.28 8.18 -7.92
C VAL A 287 -9.61 8.78 -8.36
N SER A 288 -10.71 8.02 -8.23
CA SER A 288 -12.07 8.49 -8.56
C SER A 288 -12.58 9.61 -7.65
N ASP A 289 -11.94 9.84 -6.50
CA ASP A 289 -12.31 10.89 -5.55
C ASP A 289 -11.47 12.17 -5.74
N TYR A 290 -10.56 12.19 -6.73
CA TYR A 290 -9.82 13.40 -7.09
C TYR A 290 -10.81 14.43 -7.69
N PRO A 291 -10.96 15.63 -7.11
CA PRO A 291 -12.02 16.56 -7.48
C PRO A 291 -12.00 16.95 -8.97
N GLU A 292 -10.82 17.28 -9.49
CA GLU A 292 -10.62 17.72 -10.87
C GLU A 292 -10.31 16.57 -11.84
N LEU A 293 -10.69 15.33 -11.52
CA LEU A 293 -10.29 14.16 -12.32
C LEU A 293 -10.70 14.30 -13.80
N ARG A 294 -11.92 14.75 -14.07
CA ARG A 294 -12.44 14.84 -15.45
C ARG A 294 -11.65 15.86 -16.25
N GLU A 295 -11.38 17.02 -15.64
CA GLU A 295 -10.56 18.07 -16.24
C GLU A 295 -9.14 17.58 -16.50
N LEU A 296 -8.50 16.96 -15.50
CA LEU A 296 -7.16 16.40 -15.63
C LEU A 296 -7.09 15.38 -16.78
N LEU A 297 -8.08 14.50 -16.93
CA LEU A 297 -8.12 13.55 -18.05
C LEU A 297 -8.35 14.25 -19.40
N GLY A 298 -9.20 15.27 -19.45
CA GLY A 298 -9.38 16.12 -20.63
C GLY A 298 -8.08 16.80 -21.06
N ASP A 299 -7.40 17.42 -20.11
CA ASP A 299 -6.10 18.09 -20.26
C ASP A 299 -5.02 17.15 -20.82
N LEU A 300 -5.00 15.89 -20.38
CA LEU A 300 -4.08 14.87 -20.91
C LEU A 300 -4.41 14.52 -22.37
N LEU A 301 -5.68 14.35 -22.69
CA LEU A 301 -6.11 14.04 -24.07
C LEU A 301 -5.80 15.19 -25.03
N GLU A 302 -6.02 16.43 -24.62
CA GLU A 302 -5.69 17.63 -25.39
C GLU A 302 -4.17 17.76 -25.64
N ARG A 303 -3.35 17.31 -24.69
CA ARG A 303 -1.89 17.19 -24.86
C ARG A 303 -1.48 16.06 -25.81
N GLY A 304 -2.43 15.25 -26.28
CA GLY A 304 -2.19 14.07 -27.12
C GLY A 304 -1.72 12.84 -26.33
N LEU A 305 -1.92 12.83 -25.01
CA LEU A 305 -1.49 11.75 -24.13
C LEU A 305 -2.63 10.77 -23.86
N SER A 306 -2.29 9.49 -23.81
CA SER A 306 -3.16 8.46 -23.25
C SER A 306 -2.90 8.31 -21.76
N PHE A 307 -3.84 7.71 -21.05
CA PHE A 307 -3.72 7.48 -19.61
C PHE A 307 -4.20 6.09 -19.19
N SER A 308 -3.81 5.69 -17.99
CA SER A 308 -4.34 4.54 -17.27
C SER A 308 -4.68 4.95 -15.84
N LEU A 309 -5.82 4.47 -15.35
CA LEU A 309 -6.24 4.66 -13.97
C LEU A 309 -6.06 3.35 -13.21
N SER A 310 -5.75 3.45 -11.92
CA SER A 310 -5.91 2.33 -11.00
C SER A 310 -7.40 1.98 -10.80
N SER A 311 -7.70 1.08 -9.86
CA SER A 311 -9.09 0.76 -9.50
C SER A 311 -9.91 2.00 -9.16
N LEU A 312 -11.17 2.02 -9.61
CA LEU A 312 -12.13 3.11 -9.39
C LEU A 312 -13.20 2.69 -8.37
N ARG A 313 -13.74 3.66 -7.63
CA ARG A 313 -15.03 3.44 -6.96
C ARG A 313 -16.12 3.34 -8.02
N ILE A 314 -17.00 2.37 -7.83
CA ILE A 314 -18.09 2.09 -8.77
C ILE A 314 -19.11 3.23 -8.88
N ASP A 315 -19.38 3.96 -7.79
CA ASP A 315 -20.31 5.09 -7.78
C ASP A 315 -19.70 6.40 -8.30
N GLY A 316 -18.38 6.45 -8.48
CA GLY A 316 -17.69 7.54 -9.16
C GLY A 316 -17.76 7.46 -10.68
N LEU A 317 -18.32 6.37 -11.24
CA LEU A 317 -18.46 6.18 -12.68
C LEU A 317 -19.75 6.85 -13.18
N ASP A 318 -19.59 7.85 -14.02
CA ASP A 318 -20.68 8.55 -14.72
C ASP A 318 -20.43 8.57 -16.24
N ALA A 319 -21.38 9.12 -17.00
CA ALA A 319 -21.29 9.16 -18.46
C ALA A 319 -20.06 9.94 -18.96
N ASP A 320 -19.73 11.05 -18.30
CA ASP A 320 -18.58 11.89 -18.68
C ASP A 320 -17.25 11.18 -18.47
N LEU A 321 -17.08 10.52 -17.31
CA LEU A 321 -15.90 9.72 -17.04
C LEU A 321 -15.79 8.56 -18.03
N VAL A 322 -16.89 7.86 -18.33
CA VAL A 322 -16.88 6.77 -19.33
C VAL A 322 -16.46 7.30 -20.71
N ALA A 323 -16.99 8.43 -21.15
CA ALA A 323 -16.60 9.04 -22.43
C ALA A 323 -15.10 9.42 -22.46
N LEU A 324 -14.55 9.93 -21.34
CA LEU A 324 -13.12 10.20 -21.21
C LEU A 324 -12.29 8.91 -21.28
N LEU A 325 -12.70 7.85 -20.57
CA LEU A 325 -12.03 6.54 -20.62
C LEU A 325 -11.99 5.97 -22.05
N GLU A 326 -13.07 6.11 -22.81
CA GLU A 326 -13.13 5.69 -24.22
C GLU A 326 -12.19 6.50 -25.11
N ARG A 327 -12.21 7.83 -24.98
CA ARG A 327 -11.28 8.72 -25.72
C ARG A 327 -9.82 8.41 -25.38
N GLY A 328 -9.53 8.04 -24.13
CA GLY A 328 -8.21 7.60 -23.68
C GLY A 328 -7.82 6.18 -24.10
N GLY A 329 -8.71 5.44 -24.78
CA GLY A 329 -8.45 4.08 -25.25
C GLY A 329 -8.45 3.02 -24.15
N VAL A 330 -9.06 3.29 -22.99
CA VAL A 330 -9.10 2.35 -21.86
C VAL A 330 -10.00 1.15 -22.21
N ARG A 331 -9.41 -0.05 -22.24
CA ARG A 331 -10.11 -1.30 -22.59
C ARG A 331 -10.53 -2.15 -21.38
N SER A 332 -10.01 -1.83 -20.21
CA SER A 332 -10.26 -2.57 -18.98
C SER A 332 -10.50 -1.61 -17.83
N VAL A 333 -11.53 -1.86 -17.03
CA VAL A 333 -11.81 -1.12 -15.80
C VAL A 333 -11.94 -2.07 -14.62
N THR A 334 -11.45 -1.66 -13.46
CA THR A 334 -11.57 -2.40 -12.21
C THR A 334 -12.36 -1.57 -11.23
N LEU A 335 -13.42 -2.13 -10.68
CA LEU A 335 -14.34 -1.48 -9.75
C LEU A 335 -14.39 -2.25 -8.43
N ALA A 336 -14.44 -1.53 -7.32
CA ALA A 336 -14.48 -2.13 -5.99
C ALA A 336 -15.79 -1.81 -5.27
N PRO A 337 -16.79 -2.73 -5.33
CA PRO A 337 -18.00 -2.68 -4.51
C PRO A 337 -17.87 -3.36 -3.14
N GLU A 338 -16.98 -4.36 -3.00
CA GLU A 338 -16.73 -5.20 -1.81
C GLU A 338 -17.90 -6.10 -1.42
N THR A 339 -19.13 -5.62 -1.49
CA THR A 339 -20.38 -6.36 -1.26
C THR A 339 -21.52 -5.65 -1.97
N ALA A 340 -22.59 -6.36 -2.33
CA ALA A 340 -23.83 -5.71 -2.80
C ALA A 340 -24.92 -5.62 -1.73
N SER A 341 -24.67 -6.16 -0.53
CA SER A 341 -25.61 -6.04 0.59
C SER A 341 -25.66 -4.61 1.10
N THR A 342 -26.85 -4.01 1.10
CA THR A 342 -27.05 -2.65 1.60
C THR A 342 -26.74 -2.55 3.10
N ARG A 343 -27.01 -3.62 3.85
CA ARG A 343 -26.66 -3.71 5.28
C ARG A 343 -25.15 -3.74 5.47
N LEU A 344 -24.46 -4.61 4.73
CA LEU A 344 -23.03 -4.79 4.86
C LEU A 344 -22.25 -3.56 4.32
N GLN A 345 -22.77 -2.87 3.31
CA GLN A 345 -22.28 -1.57 2.83
C GLN A 345 -22.21 -0.51 3.95
N ARG A 346 -23.20 -0.48 4.85
CA ARG A 346 -23.18 0.37 6.04
C ARG A 346 -22.12 -0.10 7.01
N VAL A 347 -22.13 -1.39 7.37
CA VAL A 347 -21.18 -2.01 8.31
C VAL A 347 -19.73 -1.72 7.94
N ILE A 348 -19.37 -1.76 6.65
CA ILE A 348 -18.00 -1.47 6.20
C ILE A 348 -17.72 0.03 5.99
N HIS A 349 -18.73 0.88 6.13
CA HIS A 349 -18.69 2.32 5.88
C HIS A 349 -18.27 2.67 4.44
N LYS A 350 -18.86 1.98 3.46
CA LYS A 350 -18.65 2.30 2.04
C LYS A 350 -19.91 2.89 1.38
N ASN A 351 -21.08 2.53 1.93
CA ASN A 351 -22.38 3.17 1.70
C ASN A 351 -22.75 3.33 0.22
N LEU A 352 -22.37 2.37 -0.62
CA LEU A 352 -22.75 2.36 -2.03
C LEU A 352 -24.24 2.03 -2.17
N ARG A 353 -24.94 2.77 -3.02
CA ARG A 353 -26.31 2.48 -3.42
C ARG A 353 -26.31 1.44 -4.54
N LEU A 354 -27.16 0.43 -4.42
CA LEU A 354 -27.24 -0.67 -5.39
C LEU A 354 -27.59 -0.17 -6.78
N GLU A 355 -28.50 0.80 -6.86
CA GLU A 355 -28.97 1.39 -8.11
C GLU A 355 -27.81 2.04 -8.87
N ARG A 356 -26.98 2.83 -8.18
CA ARG A 356 -25.79 3.46 -8.75
C ARG A 356 -24.76 2.45 -9.23
N MET A 357 -24.62 1.33 -8.53
CA MET A 357 -23.73 0.25 -8.97
C MET A 357 -24.22 -0.42 -10.25
N LEU A 358 -25.54 -0.62 -10.40
CA LEU A 358 -26.12 -1.19 -11.61
C LEU A 358 -26.13 -0.21 -12.78
N GLU A 359 -26.34 1.09 -12.53
CA GLU A 359 -26.20 2.14 -13.54
C GLU A 359 -24.79 2.17 -14.15
N ALA A 360 -23.75 1.88 -13.35
CA ALA A 360 -22.40 1.73 -13.86
C ALA A 360 -22.28 0.58 -14.88
N ALA A 361 -23.02 -0.53 -14.69
CA ALA A 361 -23.10 -1.59 -15.70
C ALA A 361 -23.76 -1.10 -16.99
N ASP A 362 -24.84 -0.32 -16.89
CA ASP A 362 -25.56 0.21 -18.05
C ASP A 362 -24.69 1.16 -18.88
N LEU A 363 -23.93 2.04 -18.21
CA LEU A 363 -22.96 2.92 -18.86
C LEU A 363 -21.84 2.12 -19.53
N LEU A 364 -21.26 1.15 -18.81
CA LEU A 364 -20.21 0.30 -19.34
C LEU A 364 -20.72 -0.60 -20.47
N ALA A 365 -21.97 -1.04 -20.46
CA ALA A 365 -22.59 -1.85 -21.52
C ALA A 365 -22.47 -1.14 -22.87
N ARG A 366 -22.68 0.17 -22.89
CA ARG A 366 -22.68 1.00 -24.11
C ARG A 366 -21.30 1.49 -24.52
N SER A 367 -20.27 1.24 -23.71
CA SER A 367 -18.91 1.74 -23.96
C SER A 367 -18.02 0.76 -24.74
N GLN A 368 -16.82 1.21 -25.14
CA GLN A 368 -15.78 0.42 -25.77
C GLN A 368 -14.93 -0.43 -24.80
N VAL A 369 -15.22 -0.34 -23.49
CA VAL A 369 -14.57 -1.16 -22.46
C VAL A 369 -14.93 -2.62 -22.67
N GLN A 370 -13.94 -3.51 -22.78
CA GLN A 370 -14.16 -4.93 -23.08
C GLN A 370 -14.09 -5.81 -21.83
N ARG A 371 -13.32 -5.39 -20.83
CA ARG A 371 -13.06 -6.15 -19.61
C ARG A 371 -13.47 -5.33 -18.40
N VAL A 372 -14.33 -5.90 -17.56
CA VAL A 372 -14.74 -5.30 -16.29
C VAL A 372 -14.33 -6.26 -15.19
N LYS A 373 -13.57 -5.78 -14.21
CA LYS A 373 -13.23 -6.54 -13.01
C LYS A 373 -13.93 -5.95 -11.80
N LEU A 374 -14.60 -6.78 -11.00
CA LEU A 374 -15.22 -6.40 -9.73
C LEU A 374 -14.45 -7.04 -8.56
N TYR A 375 -14.17 -6.26 -7.52
CA TYR A 375 -13.58 -6.75 -6.28
C TYR A 375 -14.62 -6.89 -5.16
N PHE A 376 -14.72 -8.10 -4.64
CA PHE A 376 -15.59 -8.47 -3.52
C PHE A 376 -14.78 -9.04 -2.36
N LEU A 377 -15.32 -8.85 -1.16
CA LEU A 377 -14.84 -9.47 0.06
C LEU A 377 -15.89 -10.46 0.58
N ILE A 378 -15.43 -11.54 1.19
CA ILE A 378 -16.26 -12.45 2.00
C ILE A 378 -15.59 -12.66 3.36
N GLY A 379 -16.37 -13.06 4.36
CA GLY A 379 -15.88 -13.17 5.73
C GLY A 379 -15.80 -11.84 6.46
N LEU A 380 -16.47 -10.79 5.96
CA LEU A 380 -16.57 -9.50 6.65
C LEU A 380 -17.24 -9.66 8.02
N PRO A 381 -16.92 -8.78 9.00
CA PRO A 381 -17.56 -8.82 10.32
C PRO A 381 -19.09 -8.78 10.21
N TRP A 382 -19.75 -9.72 10.89
CA TRP A 382 -21.21 -9.89 10.91
C TRP A 382 -21.88 -10.12 9.54
N GLU A 383 -21.14 -10.54 8.52
CA GLU A 383 -21.70 -10.99 7.24
C GLU A 383 -22.55 -12.25 7.44
N THR A 384 -23.74 -12.30 6.83
CA THR A 384 -24.64 -13.44 6.80
C THR A 384 -24.64 -14.09 5.42
N ASP A 385 -25.18 -15.31 5.33
CA ASP A 385 -25.34 -15.98 4.03
C ASP A 385 -26.24 -15.17 3.07
N GLU A 386 -27.23 -14.46 3.60
CA GLU A 386 -28.10 -13.62 2.78
C GLU A 386 -27.36 -12.42 2.15
N ASP A 387 -26.38 -11.83 2.83
CA ASP A 387 -25.55 -10.79 2.20
C ASP A 387 -24.71 -11.34 1.03
N VAL A 388 -24.25 -12.59 1.18
CA VAL A 388 -23.48 -13.29 0.14
C VAL A 388 -24.39 -13.64 -1.04
N GLU A 389 -25.62 -14.06 -0.79
CA GLU A 389 -26.63 -14.30 -1.83
C GLU A 389 -26.99 -13.00 -2.56
N GLN A 390 -27.22 -11.90 -1.85
CA GLN A 390 -27.45 -10.57 -2.45
C GLN A 390 -26.28 -10.15 -3.34
N THR A 391 -25.04 -10.37 -2.89
CA THR A 391 -23.84 -10.10 -3.69
C THR A 391 -23.76 -11.00 -4.93
N ALA A 392 -24.09 -12.28 -4.80
CA ALA A 392 -24.13 -13.22 -5.92
C ALA A 392 -25.18 -12.81 -6.97
N HIS A 393 -26.39 -12.46 -6.54
CA HIS A 393 -27.46 -11.99 -7.43
C HIS A 393 -27.10 -10.67 -8.10
N PHE A 394 -26.44 -9.76 -7.40
CA PHE A 394 -25.92 -8.53 -7.99
C PHE A 394 -24.91 -8.83 -9.11
N ILE A 395 -23.97 -9.77 -8.92
CA ILE A 395 -23.00 -10.13 -9.96
C ILE A 395 -23.71 -10.64 -11.23
N VAL A 396 -24.74 -11.49 -11.06
CA VAL A 396 -25.54 -12.01 -12.18
C VAL A 396 -26.28 -10.88 -12.90
N GLU A 397 -26.94 -9.99 -12.16
CA GLU A 397 -27.68 -8.86 -12.73
C GLU A 397 -26.74 -7.85 -13.42
N PHE A 398 -25.59 -7.55 -12.82
CA PHE A 398 -24.57 -6.70 -13.39
C PHE A 398 -24.05 -7.27 -14.72
N ALA A 399 -23.80 -8.58 -14.78
CA ALA A 399 -23.39 -9.28 -16.00
C ALA A 399 -24.47 -9.25 -17.09
N ARG A 400 -25.74 -9.41 -16.69
CA ARG A 400 -26.89 -9.33 -17.60
C ARG A 400 -26.95 -7.95 -18.26
N ARG A 401 -26.90 -6.87 -17.47
CA ARG A 401 -26.89 -5.48 -17.97
C ARG A 401 -25.69 -5.19 -18.86
N LEU A 402 -24.49 -5.63 -18.47
CA LEU A 402 -23.30 -5.51 -19.32
C LEU A 402 -23.47 -6.17 -20.70
N SER A 403 -24.28 -7.23 -20.78
CA SER A 403 -24.51 -7.98 -22.02
C SER A 403 -25.60 -7.37 -22.92
N GLU A 404 -26.30 -6.33 -22.47
CA GLU A 404 -27.27 -5.58 -23.29
C GLU A 404 -26.58 -4.63 -24.28
N GLY A 405 -25.27 -4.43 -24.11
CA GLY A 405 -24.43 -3.64 -25.01
C GLY A 405 -24.22 -4.26 -26.38
N PRO A 406 -23.80 -3.47 -27.37
CA PRO A 406 -23.57 -3.95 -28.74
C PRO A 406 -22.33 -4.87 -28.85
N SER A 407 -21.45 -4.86 -27.86
CA SER A 407 -20.21 -5.64 -27.83
C SER A 407 -20.22 -6.65 -26.69
N ALA A 408 -19.72 -7.87 -26.95
CA ALA A 408 -19.49 -8.84 -25.89
C ALA A 408 -18.44 -8.33 -24.88
N LYS A 409 -18.80 -8.34 -23.60
CA LYS A 409 -17.92 -7.93 -22.49
C LYS A 409 -17.61 -9.13 -21.59
N ARG A 410 -16.41 -9.15 -21.03
CA ARG A 410 -16.00 -10.13 -20.01
C ARG A 410 -16.09 -9.49 -18.64
N LEU A 411 -16.85 -10.11 -17.75
CA LEU A 411 -16.90 -9.76 -16.34
C LEU A 411 -16.05 -10.76 -15.54
N THR A 412 -15.11 -10.26 -14.75
CA THR A 412 -14.40 -11.06 -13.76
C THR A 412 -14.78 -10.56 -12.36
N ALA A 413 -15.36 -11.40 -11.53
CA ALA A 413 -15.61 -11.10 -10.13
C ALA A 413 -14.56 -11.82 -9.27
N SER A 414 -13.63 -11.04 -8.71
CA SER A 414 -12.59 -11.52 -7.83
C SER A 414 -13.03 -11.37 -6.38
N VAL A 415 -13.05 -12.49 -5.66
CA VAL A 415 -13.61 -12.62 -4.32
C VAL A 415 -12.52 -13.11 -3.37
N ASN A 416 -12.12 -12.25 -2.45
CA ASN A 416 -11.07 -12.54 -1.47
C ASN A 416 -11.64 -12.55 -0.05
N ALA A 417 -11.00 -13.28 0.86
CA ALA A 417 -11.36 -13.25 2.26
C ALA A 417 -10.99 -11.90 2.89
N PHE A 418 -11.84 -11.40 3.79
CA PHE A 418 -11.51 -10.28 4.64
C PHE A 418 -10.36 -10.64 5.59
N VAL A 419 -9.30 -9.82 5.56
CA VAL A 419 -8.17 -9.90 6.49
C VAL A 419 -8.22 -8.67 7.41
N PRO A 420 -8.32 -8.84 8.74
CA PRO A 420 -8.22 -7.73 9.68
C PRO A 420 -6.88 -7.02 9.54
N LYS A 421 -6.90 -5.68 9.51
CA LYS A 421 -5.70 -4.87 9.35
C LYS A 421 -5.45 -3.98 10.58
N PRO A 422 -4.19 -3.81 10.99
CA PRO A 422 -3.80 -2.83 12.01
C PRO A 422 -4.33 -1.43 11.73
N HIS A 423 -4.58 -0.67 12.80
CA HIS A 423 -5.04 0.73 12.75
C HIS A 423 -6.39 0.93 12.05
N THR A 424 -7.18 -0.13 11.85
CA THR A 424 -8.55 -0.05 11.32
C THR A 424 -9.56 -0.34 12.43
N PRO A 425 -10.81 0.16 12.32
CA PRO A 425 -11.88 -0.22 13.24
C PRO A 425 -12.08 -1.73 13.34
N PHE A 426 -11.79 -2.49 12.27
CA PHE A 426 -11.91 -3.96 12.28
C PHE A 426 -10.65 -4.70 12.75
N GLN A 427 -9.64 -4.03 13.30
CA GLN A 427 -8.48 -4.71 13.90
C GLN A 427 -8.85 -5.60 15.10
N TRP A 428 -9.97 -5.30 15.77
CA TRP A 428 -10.53 -6.14 16.84
C TRP A 428 -11.42 -7.27 16.35
N CYS A 429 -11.75 -7.31 15.05
CA CYS A 429 -12.50 -8.41 14.47
C CYS A 429 -11.57 -9.56 14.08
N GLY A 430 -12.13 -10.77 14.04
CA GLY A 430 -11.44 -11.94 13.53
C GLY A 430 -11.67 -12.16 12.05
N MET A 431 -10.69 -12.74 11.37
CA MET A 431 -10.89 -13.38 10.07
C MET A 431 -11.88 -14.53 10.22
N ALA A 432 -12.82 -14.69 9.29
CA ALA A 432 -13.78 -15.78 9.33
C ALA A 432 -13.07 -17.16 9.27
N PRO A 433 -13.57 -18.18 10.01
CA PRO A 433 -13.04 -19.53 9.90
C PRO A 433 -13.14 -20.09 8.49
N ARG A 434 -12.26 -21.03 8.17
CA ARG A 434 -12.18 -21.65 6.84
C ARG A 434 -13.51 -22.23 6.40
N GLU A 435 -14.24 -22.88 7.30
CA GLU A 435 -15.50 -23.57 7.01
C GLU A 435 -16.55 -22.57 6.52
N VAL A 436 -16.59 -21.37 7.14
CA VAL A 436 -17.48 -20.27 6.77
C VAL A 436 -17.09 -19.71 5.40
N LEU A 437 -15.80 -19.45 5.17
CA LEU A 437 -15.32 -18.95 3.87
C LEU A 437 -15.61 -19.96 2.74
N ASP A 438 -15.36 -21.24 2.97
CA ASP A 438 -15.59 -22.31 1.99
C ASP A 438 -17.07 -22.48 1.68
N HIS A 439 -17.94 -22.37 2.68
CA HIS A 439 -19.39 -22.34 2.51
C HIS A 439 -19.85 -21.16 1.66
N ARG A 440 -19.39 -19.94 1.96
CA ARG A 440 -19.76 -18.73 1.19
C ARG A 440 -19.24 -18.78 -0.25
N LYS A 441 -18.03 -19.31 -0.48
CA LYS A 441 -17.51 -19.58 -1.83
C LYS A 441 -18.42 -20.57 -2.58
N LYS A 442 -19.06 -21.55 -1.91
CA LYS A 442 -20.04 -22.46 -2.54
C LYS A 442 -21.34 -21.73 -2.92
N ILE A 443 -21.87 -20.86 -2.05
CA ILE A 443 -23.05 -20.04 -2.35
C ILE A 443 -22.83 -19.23 -3.65
N LEU A 444 -21.70 -18.51 -3.74
CA LEU A 444 -21.33 -17.73 -4.92
C LEU A 444 -21.26 -18.58 -6.19
N ARG A 445 -20.58 -19.75 -6.13
CA ARG A 445 -20.50 -20.66 -7.28
C ARG A 445 -21.87 -21.17 -7.71
N ARG A 446 -22.74 -21.52 -6.75
CA ARG A 446 -24.09 -22.05 -7.02
C ARG A 446 -24.93 -21.02 -7.78
N ILE A 447 -24.89 -19.75 -7.38
CA ILE A 447 -25.75 -18.71 -7.94
C ILE A 447 -25.15 -18.13 -9.22
N VAL A 448 -23.85 -17.80 -9.22
CA VAL A 448 -23.19 -17.13 -10.35
C VAL A 448 -22.77 -18.11 -11.44
N GLY A 449 -22.53 -19.39 -11.13
CA GLY A 449 -21.97 -20.37 -12.06
C GLY A 449 -22.81 -20.63 -13.32
N GLY A 450 -24.10 -20.28 -13.31
CA GLY A 450 -24.97 -20.34 -14.50
C GLY A 450 -24.94 -19.08 -15.38
N ALA A 451 -24.32 -17.99 -14.93
CA ALA A 451 -24.28 -16.74 -15.67
C ALA A 451 -23.26 -16.80 -16.82
N ARG A 452 -23.69 -16.38 -18.01
CA ARG A 452 -22.80 -16.27 -19.18
C ARG A 452 -21.85 -15.09 -19.00
N ASN A 453 -20.64 -15.21 -19.54
CA ASN A 453 -19.63 -14.14 -19.57
C ASN A 453 -19.12 -13.66 -18.20
N VAL A 454 -19.35 -14.44 -17.14
CA VAL A 454 -18.81 -14.17 -15.79
C VAL A 454 -17.76 -15.20 -15.42
N GLU A 455 -16.60 -14.71 -14.98
CA GLU A 455 -15.55 -15.50 -14.38
C GLU A 455 -15.48 -15.20 -12.89
N LEU A 456 -15.56 -16.23 -12.06
CA LEU A 456 -15.33 -16.13 -10.62
C LEU A 456 -13.89 -16.49 -10.30
N GLU A 457 -13.14 -15.53 -9.76
CA GLU A 457 -11.81 -15.73 -9.21
C GLU A 457 -11.89 -15.74 -7.68
N PHE A 458 -11.22 -16.68 -7.02
CA PHE A 458 -11.15 -16.73 -5.56
C PHE A 458 -9.70 -16.60 -5.09
N GLY A 459 -9.49 -15.84 -4.02
CA GLY A 459 -8.19 -15.73 -3.37
C GLY A 459 -7.64 -17.06 -2.86
N SER A 460 -6.31 -17.14 -2.80
CA SER A 460 -5.57 -18.30 -2.30
C SER A 460 -5.71 -18.39 -0.78
N ARG A 461 -6.24 -19.54 -0.31
CA ARG A 461 -6.43 -19.78 1.14
C ARG A 461 -5.14 -19.66 1.94
N ALA A 462 -4.03 -20.12 1.36
CA ALA A 462 -2.73 -20.12 2.03
C ALA A 462 -2.19 -18.69 2.18
N GLU A 463 -2.33 -17.89 1.13
CA GLU A 463 -1.91 -16.49 1.12
C GLU A 463 -2.77 -15.65 2.05
N GLU A 464 -4.10 -15.79 2.00
CA GLU A 464 -5.04 -15.07 2.89
C GLU A 464 -4.74 -15.36 4.38
N TYR A 465 -4.46 -16.62 4.71
CA TYR A 465 -4.05 -17.04 6.06
C TYR A 465 -2.71 -16.40 6.47
N LEU A 466 -1.67 -16.52 5.65
CA LEU A 466 -0.34 -15.97 5.95
C LEU A 466 -0.40 -14.45 6.07
N GLN A 467 -1.17 -13.79 5.19
CA GLN A 467 -1.38 -12.36 5.26
C GLN A 467 -2.01 -11.96 6.59
N ALA A 468 -3.04 -12.68 7.07
CA ALA A 468 -3.65 -12.40 8.37
C ALA A 468 -2.68 -12.59 9.53
N VAL A 469 -1.88 -13.67 9.51
CA VAL A 469 -0.86 -13.94 10.52
C VAL A 469 0.17 -12.80 10.57
N PHE A 470 0.76 -12.42 9.43
CA PHE A 470 1.76 -11.36 9.36
C PHE A 470 1.18 -9.96 9.62
N SER A 471 -0.08 -9.72 9.27
CA SER A 471 -0.74 -8.43 9.56
C SER A 471 -0.91 -8.23 11.07
N LEU A 472 -1.23 -9.29 11.82
CA LEU A 472 -1.65 -9.20 13.23
C LEU A 472 -0.59 -9.64 14.24
N GLY A 473 0.42 -10.39 13.82
CA GLY A 473 1.44 -10.94 14.73
C GLY A 473 2.50 -9.94 15.17
N GLY A 474 3.23 -10.33 16.21
CA GLY A 474 4.35 -9.58 16.78
C GLY A 474 5.71 -10.15 16.38
N SER A 475 6.70 -9.91 17.25
CA SER A 475 8.11 -10.25 17.01
C SER A 475 8.38 -11.75 17.07
N GLU A 476 7.46 -12.54 17.64
CA GLU A 476 7.50 -14.01 17.65
C GLU A 476 7.52 -14.59 16.22
N LEU A 477 6.93 -13.90 15.24
CA LEU A 477 6.92 -14.34 13.85
C LEU A 477 8.30 -14.26 13.18
N ALA A 478 9.24 -13.49 13.74
CA ALA A 478 10.60 -13.48 13.21
C ALA A 478 11.27 -14.85 13.34
N GLY A 479 11.03 -15.57 14.44
CA GLY A 479 11.52 -16.96 14.58
C GLY A 479 10.94 -17.89 13.52
N ALA A 480 9.65 -17.77 13.23
CA ALA A 480 9.00 -18.55 12.18
C ALA A 480 9.55 -18.25 10.77
N LEU A 481 9.77 -16.98 10.45
CA LEU A 481 10.36 -16.57 9.16
C LEU A 481 11.79 -17.10 9.01
N GLU A 482 12.60 -16.99 10.07
CA GLU A 482 13.98 -17.48 10.10
C GLU A 482 14.05 -19.00 9.89
N SER A 483 13.33 -19.78 10.70
CA SER A 483 13.30 -21.25 10.56
C SER A 483 12.78 -21.70 9.20
N SER A 484 11.74 -21.03 8.66
CA SER A 484 11.20 -21.39 7.34
C SER A 484 12.25 -21.24 6.24
N VAL A 485 13.02 -20.16 6.27
CA VAL A 485 14.07 -19.88 5.28
C VAL A 485 15.29 -20.79 5.48
N GLN A 486 15.78 -20.95 6.70
CA GLN A 486 17.00 -21.71 6.99
C GLN A 486 16.80 -23.23 6.86
N GLU A 487 15.66 -23.74 7.32
CA GLU A 487 15.36 -25.18 7.30
C GLU A 487 14.58 -25.62 6.05
N GLY A 488 14.08 -24.67 5.24
CA GLY A 488 13.26 -24.96 4.07
C GLY A 488 11.87 -25.53 4.40
N ILE A 489 11.40 -25.33 5.63
CA ILE A 489 10.07 -25.81 6.06
C ILE A 489 8.96 -24.83 5.65
N PRO A 490 7.74 -25.32 5.34
CA PRO A 490 6.60 -24.45 5.07
C PRO A 490 6.31 -23.48 6.22
N LEU A 491 6.04 -22.21 5.91
CA LEU A 491 5.78 -21.15 6.90
C LEU A 491 4.71 -21.50 7.91
N LYS A 492 3.63 -22.16 7.48
CA LYS A 492 2.57 -22.60 8.40
C LYS A 492 3.11 -23.48 9.54
N ILE A 493 4.01 -24.41 9.20
CA ILE A 493 4.67 -25.29 10.18
C ILE A 493 5.64 -24.48 11.04
N ALA A 494 6.37 -23.53 10.44
CA ALA A 494 7.31 -22.68 11.19
C ALA A 494 6.59 -21.78 12.22
N VAL A 495 5.41 -21.25 11.88
CA VAL A 495 4.55 -20.47 12.78
C VAL A 495 4.11 -21.32 13.98
N GLU A 496 3.66 -22.56 13.74
CA GLU A 496 3.30 -23.50 14.80
C GLU A 496 4.50 -23.85 15.69
N ARG A 497 5.68 -24.09 15.12
CA ARG A 497 6.92 -24.37 15.86
C ARG A 497 7.42 -23.19 16.70
N ALA A 498 7.19 -21.97 16.23
CA ALA A 498 7.52 -20.75 16.96
C ALA A 498 6.57 -20.50 18.17
N GLY A 499 5.63 -21.41 18.44
CA GLY A 499 4.69 -21.31 19.55
C GLY A 499 3.58 -20.28 19.32
N VAL A 500 3.40 -19.82 18.08
CA VAL A 500 2.36 -18.85 17.73
C VAL A 500 1.03 -19.58 17.55
N ASP A 501 0.09 -19.32 18.46
CA ASP A 501 -1.30 -19.75 18.27
C ASP A 501 -1.97 -18.88 17.19
N ALA A 502 -1.71 -19.21 15.94
CA ALA A 502 -2.27 -18.51 14.78
C ALA A 502 -3.80 -18.49 14.81
N ARG A 503 -4.44 -19.53 15.38
CA ARG A 503 -5.89 -19.60 15.48
C ARG A 503 -6.41 -18.50 16.40
N LYS A 504 -5.81 -18.34 17.58
CA LYS A 504 -6.13 -17.25 18.53
C LYS A 504 -5.76 -15.87 17.98
N LEU A 505 -4.68 -15.77 17.20
CA LEU A 505 -4.21 -14.52 16.63
C LEU A 505 -5.19 -13.94 15.58
N ILE A 506 -5.61 -14.78 14.63
CA ILE A 506 -6.37 -14.31 13.46
C ILE A 506 -7.89 -14.45 13.60
N HIS A 507 -8.39 -15.33 14.47
CA HIS A 507 -9.83 -15.54 14.65
C HIS A 507 -10.36 -14.94 15.96
N GLY A 508 -11.68 -14.74 16.01
CA GLY A 508 -12.39 -14.23 17.19
C GLY A 508 -12.32 -12.70 17.36
N GLU A 509 -13.25 -12.16 18.14
CA GLU A 509 -13.20 -10.77 18.57
C GLU A 509 -12.11 -10.59 19.64
N LYS A 510 -11.35 -9.50 19.54
CA LYS A 510 -10.34 -9.11 20.52
C LYS A 510 -10.93 -8.08 21.50
N PRO A 511 -10.56 -8.12 22.79
CA PRO A 511 -10.98 -7.11 23.77
C PRO A 511 -10.64 -5.68 23.35
N ALA A 512 -11.47 -4.71 23.74
CA ALA A 512 -11.28 -3.30 23.38
C ALA A 512 -9.99 -2.70 23.96
N ASP A 513 -9.45 -3.29 25.03
CA ASP A 513 -8.20 -2.96 25.73
C ASP A 513 -7.02 -3.87 25.34
N ALA A 514 -7.21 -4.79 24.39
CA ALA A 514 -6.13 -5.68 23.93
C ALA A 514 -4.89 -4.88 23.47
N PRO A 515 -3.69 -5.16 23.99
CA PRO A 515 -2.48 -4.53 23.50
C PRO A 515 -2.15 -5.06 22.11
N PHE A 516 -1.74 -4.18 21.22
CA PHE A 516 -1.29 -4.54 19.87
C PHE A 516 0.20 -4.28 19.67
N PRO A 517 0.91 -5.12 18.88
CA PRO A 517 2.32 -4.92 18.58
C PRO A 517 2.64 -3.56 17.96
N TRP A 518 1.70 -2.98 17.21
CA TRP A 518 1.83 -1.68 16.56
C TRP A 518 1.33 -0.49 17.39
N ASP A 519 0.94 -0.71 18.66
CA ASP A 519 0.42 0.38 19.50
C ASP A 519 1.46 1.49 19.70
N PHE A 520 2.76 1.27 19.53
CA PHE A 520 3.75 2.35 19.61
C PHE A 520 3.72 3.31 18.41
N ILE A 521 3.08 2.98 17.29
CA ILE A 521 3.02 3.85 16.11
C ILE A 521 1.96 4.95 16.33
N ALA A 522 2.36 6.21 16.15
CA ALA A 522 1.49 7.37 16.25
C ALA A 522 1.38 8.12 14.92
N GLY A 523 0.24 8.80 14.69
CA GLY A 523 -0.01 9.56 13.45
C GLY A 523 -1.30 9.14 12.73
N GLY A 524 -1.82 7.95 13.05
CA GLY A 524 -3.14 7.49 12.62
C GLY A 524 -4.28 7.91 13.56
N PRO A 525 -5.51 7.47 13.26
CA PRO A 525 -6.69 7.71 14.09
C PRO A 525 -6.51 7.23 15.54
N SER A 526 -7.13 7.92 16.49
CA SER A 526 -7.06 7.54 17.90
C SER A 526 -7.76 6.20 18.16
N ARG A 527 -7.29 5.45 19.16
CA ARG A 527 -7.95 4.20 19.60
C ARG A 527 -9.44 4.43 19.91
N THR A 528 -9.76 5.55 20.54
CA THR A 528 -11.14 5.96 20.85
C THR A 528 -11.98 6.13 19.60
N ASP A 529 -11.46 6.77 18.55
CA ASP A 529 -12.18 6.93 17.28
C ASP A 529 -12.39 5.59 16.57
N LEU A 530 -11.37 4.73 16.58
CA LEU A 530 -11.47 3.40 15.98
C LEU A 530 -12.51 2.52 16.69
N LEU A 531 -12.54 2.52 18.03
CA LEU A 531 -13.55 1.82 18.82
C LEU A 531 -14.95 2.39 18.62
N ARG A 532 -15.08 3.72 18.49
CA ARG A 532 -16.35 4.36 18.14
C ARG A 532 -16.86 3.86 16.79
N GLN A 533 -16.00 3.78 15.78
CA GLN A 533 -16.37 3.25 14.45
C GLN A 533 -16.72 1.77 14.49
N LEU A 534 -16.02 0.95 15.30
CA LEU A 534 -16.36 -0.44 15.51
C LEU A 534 -17.76 -0.60 16.15
N HIS A 535 -18.08 0.22 17.15
CA HIS A 535 -19.38 0.22 17.79
C HIS A 535 -20.51 0.58 16.79
N LEU A 536 -20.31 1.64 15.98
CA LEU A 536 -21.26 2.01 14.92
C LEU A 536 -21.48 0.85 13.94
N ALA A 537 -20.41 0.17 13.52
CA ALA A 537 -20.51 -0.99 12.64
C ALA A 537 -21.33 -2.13 13.26
N ARG A 538 -21.12 -2.40 14.55
CA ARG A 538 -21.88 -3.41 15.30
C ARG A 538 -23.37 -3.05 15.38
N SER A 539 -23.70 -1.79 15.67
CA SER A 539 -25.08 -1.31 15.68
C SER A 539 -25.75 -1.44 14.29
N GLU A 540 -25.06 -1.06 13.23
CA GLU A 540 -25.55 -1.18 11.84
C GLU A 540 -25.72 -2.64 11.40
N ALA A 541 -24.96 -3.57 11.99
CA ALA A 541 -25.12 -4.99 11.77
C ALA A 541 -26.40 -5.57 12.42
N GLY A 542 -27.03 -4.83 13.34
CA GLY A 542 -28.17 -5.29 14.15
C GLY A 542 -27.76 -5.95 15.47
N GLU A 543 -26.48 -5.91 15.82
CA GLU A 543 -25.94 -6.49 17.04
C GLU A 543 -26.07 -5.50 18.20
N ARG A 544 -26.78 -5.88 19.29
CA ARG A 544 -26.90 -5.04 20.48
C ARG A 544 -25.67 -5.25 21.38
N GLY A 545 -24.76 -4.28 21.42
CA GLY A 545 -23.64 -4.26 22.38
C GLY A 545 -23.46 -2.87 22.98
N GLY A 546 -23.45 -2.77 24.31
CA GLY A 546 -23.19 -1.52 25.03
C GLY A 546 -21.75 -1.03 24.84
N LEU A 547 -21.56 0.29 24.98
CA LEU A 547 -20.23 0.92 25.00
C LEU A 547 -19.35 0.28 26.08
N PRO A 548 -18.13 -0.18 25.79
CA PRO A 548 -17.15 -0.40 26.84
C PRO A 548 -16.64 0.97 27.31
N GLY A 549 -17.06 1.38 28.50
CA GLY A 549 -16.48 2.51 29.25
C GLY A 549 -16.80 3.90 28.71
N GLY A 550 -18.01 4.43 29.01
CA GLY A 550 -18.22 5.85 29.31
C GLY A 550 -17.71 6.93 28.34
N VAL A 551 -17.54 6.65 27.04
CA VAL A 551 -17.20 7.69 26.06
C VAL A 551 -18.47 8.47 25.68
N PRO A 552 -18.62 9.76 26.05
CA PRO A 552 -19.81 10.52 25.70
C PRO A 552 -19.89 10.74 24.19
N LEU A 553 -21.06 10.49 23.62
CA LEU A 553 -21.42 10.88 22.27
C LEU A 553 -21.68 12.38 22.26
N HIS A 554 -20.76 13.19 21.73
CA HIS A 554 -21.09 14.58 21.38
C HIS A 554 -21.77 14.59 20.00
N PRO A 555 -23.03 15.05 19.89
CA PRO A 555 -23.72 15.15 18.61
C PRO A 555 -23.35 16.49 17.95
N SER A 556 -22.29 16.52 17.16
CA SER A 556 -22.09 17.52 16.09
C SER A 556 -20.88 17.15 15.26
N CYS A 557 -21.12 16.50 14.12
CA CYS A 557 -20.30 16.59 12.90
C CYS A 557 -20.98 15.72 11.84
N GLY A 558 -22.15 16.18 11.41
CA GLY A 558 -22.84 15.72 10.22
C GLY A 558 -23.13 16.94 9.36
N ALA A 559 -22.11 17.45 8.67
CA ALA A 559 -22.26 18.37 7.55
C ALA A 559 -20.94 18.35 6.75
N GLY A 560 -21.03 18.01 5.46
CA GLY A 560 -19.92 18.20 4.52
C GLY A 560 -19.59 19.69 4.36
N PRO A 561 -18.49 20.03 3.69
CA PRO A 561 -18.10 21.43 3.52
C PRO A 561 -19.12 22.11 2.60
N ALA A 562 -19.90 23.03 3.16
CA ALA A 562 -20.71 23.97 2.41
C ALA A 562 -19.79 25.10 1.92
N THR A 563 -19.87 25.36 0.62
CA THR A 563 -19.22 26.43 -0.13
C THR A 563 -19.62 27.81 0.42
N SER A 564 -18.64 28.62 0.82
CA SER A 564 -18.85 30.05 1.11
C SER A 564 -18.59 30.87 -0.16
N GLN A 565 -19.66 31.24 -0.86
CA GLN A 565 -19.66 32.42 -1.72
C GLN A 565 -20.28 33.59 -0.95
N GLY A 566 -19.65 34.75 -1.10
CA GLY A 566 -19.90 35.93 -0.29
C GLY A 566 -21.22 36.65 -0.56
N SER A 567 -21.53 37.55 0.36
CA SER A 567 -22.19 38.82 0.07
C SER A 567 -21.64 39.84 1.06
N GLU A 568 -20.92 40.80 0.50
CA GLU A 568 -20.60 42.07 1.15
C GLU A 568 -21.89 42.90 1.19
N GLU A 569 -22.20 43.48 2.35
CA GLU A 569 -22.92 44.75 2.38
C GLU A 569 -22.48 45.54 3.64
N GLU A 570 -21.75 46.61 3.34
CA GLU A 570 -21.46 47.82 4.12
C GLU A 570 -22.37 48.12 5.32
N GLN A 571 -21.75 48.54 6.44
CA GLN A 571 -22.00 49.87 7.00
C GLN A 571 -20.96 50.35 8.03
N VAL A 572 -20.22 51.35 7.58
CA VAL A 572 -19.48 52.45 8.23
C VAL A 572 -19.93 52.82 9.66
N LYS A 573 -19.00 52.94 10.63
CA LYS A 573 -18.53 54.23 11.23
C LYS A 573 -17.72 54.09 12.53
N SER A 574 -16.65 54.92 12.56
CA SER A 574 -15.99 55.59 13.68
C SER A 574 -15.15 54.81 14.70
N SER A 575 -13.83 54.90 14.52
CA SER A 575 -12.85 55.06 15.61
C SER A 575 -12.98 56.47 16.23
N PRO A 576 -12.58 56.70 17.50
CA PRO A 576 -11.16 57.02 17.72
C PRO A 576 -10.53 56.49 19.02
N ALA A 577 -9.24 56.15 18.88
CA ALA A 577 -8.11 56.57 19.73
C ALA A 577 -8.03 56.22 21.24
N ARG A 578 -6.93 55.51 21.55
CA ARG A 578 -5.94 55.74 22.63
C ARG A 578 -6.44 55.77 24.09
N ARG A 579 -5.93 54.83 24.92
CA ARG A 579 -4.72 55.02 25.74
C ARG A 579 -4.37 53.75 26.53
N ALA A 580 -3.06 53.60 26.71
CA ALA A 580 -2.38 52.64 27.55
C ALA A 580 -2.87 52.69 29.00
N GLY A 581 -2.79 51.53 29.67
CA GLY A 581 -3.03 51.43 31.10
C GLY A 581 -1.93 52.05 31.96
N GLU A 582 -2.33 52.36 33.18
CA GLU A 582 -1.50 52.47 34.37
C GLU A 582 -2.20 51.67 35.47
N SER A 583 -1.39 50.87 36.19
CA SER A 583 -1.56 50.41 37.57
C SER A 583 -2.86 49.68 37.98
N SER A 584 -2.76 48.37 38.20
CA SER A 584 -2.70 47.72 39.53
C SER A 584 -2.89 46.22 39.39
#